data_AF-A0A970F5H1-F1
#
_entry.id   AF-A0A970F5H1-F1
#
_cell.length_a   1.000
_cell.length_b   1.000
_cell.length_c   1.000
_cell.angle_alpha   90.00
_cell.angle_beta   90.00
_cell.angle_gamma   90.00
#
_symmetry.space_group_name_H-M   'P 1'
#
loop_
_entity.id
_entity.type
_entity.pdbx_description
1 polymer ?
#
loop_
_entity_poly.entity_id
_entity_poly.type
_entity_poly.pdbx_seq_one_letter_code
_entity_poly.pdbx_strand_id
1 'polypeptide(L)'
;MRDQGIPFHRHIISLICMAIISGGLVFYFQKPSLASYSTSQSSDELEKIHQLYTKIQNEYYQEVNSDLLIEGALKGMTDSLADPYTSYLNQEAAASFTTSLSGEFEGIGATLQLVDDLPEVAQSPVKNSPAEKSGLKVHDQILQVDGRATKGLPLSEIVSFIRGEKGTSVQLQIKRADEIFDVAVVRDVIPVYSVYGQLASENSTIGQIEIVNFSQNTALELKEMIEELRKEGATSWLIDLRQNPGGYLDQVEKMASMFLEDGEKIVQFSLKDQILGEVVA
;
A
#
# COMPACT_ATOMS: atom_id res chain seq x y z
N MET A 1 46.77 70.14 -30.15
CA MET A 1 45.67 69.16 -30.24
C MET A 1 45.41 68.64 -28.84
N ARG A 2 44.30 69.06 -28.20
CA ARG A 2 43.98 68.64 -26.83
C ARG A 2 43.27 67.29 -26.91
N ASP A 3 43.97 66.26 -26.46
CA ASP A 3 43.43 64.92 -26.24
C ASP A 3 42.42 65.00 -25.09
N GLN A 4 41.14 65.03 -25.42
CA GLN A 4 40.07 64.91 -24.43
C GLN A 4 39.78 63.43 -24.22
N GLY A 5 40.60 62.80 -23.37
CA GLY A 5 40.36 61.45 -22.90
C GLY A 5 38.97 61.35 -22.26
N ILE A 6 38.16 60.42 -22.75
CA ILE A 6 36.82 60.18 -22.22
C ILE A 6 36.97 59.71 -20.76
N PRO A 7 36.26 60.32 -19.81
CA PRO A 7 36.41 59.97 -18.40
C PRO A 7 35.91 58.55 -18.14
N PHE A 8 36.65 57.79 -17.34
CA PHE A 8 36.48 56.35 -17.10
C PHE A 8 35.03 55.92 -16.77
N HIS A 9 34.28 56.76 -16.04
CA HIS A 9 32.87 56.48 -15.69
C HIS A 9 31.94 56.37 -16.91
N ARG A 10 32.24 57.05 -18.03
CA ARG A 10 31.45 56.93 -19.27
C ARG A 10 31.63 55.56 -19.93
N HIS A 11 32.79 54.93 -19.80
CA HIS A 11 33.02 53.57 -20.29
C HIS A 11 32.25 52.54 -19.43
N ILE A 12 32.18 52.74 -18.11
CA ILE A 12 31.39 51.88 -17.21
C ILE A 12 29.90 51.98 -17.55
N ILE A 13 29.37 53.19 -17.75
CA ILE A 13 27.95 53.40 -18.11
C ILE A 13 27.63 52.72 -19.46
N SER A 14 28.51 52.84 -20.45
CA SER A 14 28.34 52.17 -21.75
C SER A 14 28.35 50.65 -21.63
N LEU A 15 29.18 50.07 -20.76
CA LEU A 15 29.23 48.62 -20.54
C LEU A 15 27.97 48.11 -19.84
N ILE A 16 27.44 48.86 -18.86
CA ILE A 16 26.20 48.52 -18.17
C ILE A 16 25.00 48.58 -19.14
N CYS A 17 24.91 49.62 -19.97
CA CYS A 17 23.85 49.71 -20.99
C CYS A 17 23.94 48.56 -22.01
N MET A 18 25.14 48.20 -22.45
CA MET A 18 25.31 47.07 -23.39
C MET A 18 24.92 45.74 -22.74
N ALA A 19 25.26 45.52 -21.47
CA ALA A 19 24.90 44.31 -20.72
C ALA A 19 23.39 44.18 -20.47
N ILE A 20 22.68 45.29 -20.22
CA ILE A 20 21.22 45.30 -20.05
C ILE A 20 20.51 45.04 -21.38
N ILE A 21 21.02 45.61 -22.48
CA ILE A 21 20.45 45.39 -23.82
C ILE A 21 20.69 43.95 -24.27
N SER A 22 21.89 43.40 -24.08
CA SER A 22 22.20 42.02 -24.44
C SER A 22 21.48 41.01 -23.54
N GLY A 23 21.42 41.25 -22.22
CA GLY A 23 20.72 40.39 -21.27
C GLY A 23 19.21 40.42 -21.44
N GLY A 24 18.64 41.60 -21.70
CA GLY A 24 17.21 41.77 -21.99
C GLY A 24 16.79 41.13 -23.32
N LEU A 25 17.63 41.24 -24.36
CA LEU A 25 17.39 40.56 -25.64
C LEU A 25 17.49 39.04 -25.48
N VAL A 26 18.50 38.52 -24.78
CA VAL A 26 18.61 37.08 -24.52
C VAL A 26 17.42 36.58 -23.70
N PHE A 27 16.97 37.30 -22.67
CA PHE A 27 15.77 36.92 -21.90
C PHE A 27 14.47 36.97 -22.73
N TYR A 28 14.36 37.92 -23.68
CA TYR A 28 13.22 38.01 -24.58
C TYR A 28 13.21 36.89 -25.64
N PHE A 29 14.38 36.50 -26.15
CA PHE A 29 14.55 35.41 -27.12
C PHE A 29 14.64 34.02 -26.50
N GLN A 30 14.94 33.92 -25.20
CA GLN A 30 15.04 32.68 -24.42
C GLN A 30 13.85 32.52 -23.48
N LYS A 31 12.67 33.05 -23.85
CA LYS A 31 11.44 32.41 -23.40
C LYS A 31 11.50 30.98 -23.96
N PRO A 32 11.45 29.94 -23.12
CA PRO A 32 11.29 28.61 -23.66
C PRO A 32 10.01 28.66 -24.49
N SER A 33 10.13 28.47 -25.81
CA SER A 33 9.00 27.98 -26.56
C SER A 33 8.71 26.63 -25.93
N LEU A 34 7.78 26.61 -24.96
CA LEU A 34 7.09 25.40 -24.59
C LEU A 34 6.62 24.85 -25.93
N ALA A 35 7.28 23.78 -26.38
CA ALA A 35 6.86 23.07 -27.56
C ALA A 35 5.40 22.72 -27.30
N SER A 36 4.50 23.45 -27.97
CA SER A 36 3.10 23.14 -27.98
C SER A 36 2.99 21.80 -28.69
N TYR A 37 3.07 20.72 -27.92
CA TYR A 37 2.38 19.50 -28.31
C TYR A 37 0.95 19.92 -28.64
N SER A 38 0.44 19.46 -29.76
CA SER A 38 -0.87 19.82 -30.27
C SER A 38 -1.97 19.38 -29.30
N THR A 39 -2.30 20.23 -28.32
CA THR A 39 -3.33 20.01 -27.28
C THR A 39 -4.62 20.76 -27.60
N SER A 40 -4.86 21.20 -28.84
CA SER A 40 -6.01 22.08 -29.14
C SER A 40 -7.37 21.41 -28.96
N GLN A 41 -7.44 20.07 -28.99
CA GLN A 41 -8.69 19.33 -28.76
C GLN A 41 -8.87 18.93 -27.29
N SER A 42 -7.77 18.64 -26.58
CA SER A 42 -7.78 18.28 -25.16
C SER A 42 -7.96 19.49 -24.23
N SER A 43 -7.57 20.70 -24.65
CA SER A 43 -7.77 21.91 -23.85
C SER A 43 -9.24 22.27 -23.70
N ASP A 44 -10.02 22.15 -24.78
CA ASP A 44 -11.42 22.59 -24.81
C ASP A 44 -12.35 21.66 -24.00
N GLU A 45 -12.00 20.38 -23.89
CA GLU A 45 -12.77 19.40 -23.14
C GLU A 45 -12.52 19.49 -21.64
N LEU A 46 -11.26 19.66 -21.22
CA LEU A 46 -10.91 19.91 -19.82
C LEU A 46 -11.41 21.27 -19.33
N GLU A 47 -11.47 22.26 -20.21
CA GLU A 47 -12.03 23.58 -19.90
C GLU A 47 -13.50 23.49 -19.46
N LYS A 48 -14.32 22.60 -20.06
CA LYS A 48 -15.71 22.37 -19.61
C LYS A 48 -15.78 21.84 -18.18
N ILE A 49 -14.87 20.93 -17.82
CA ILE A 49 -14.79 20.39 -16.46
C ILE A 49 -14.41 21.51 -15.48
N HIS A 50 -13.39 22.31 -15.83
CA HIS A 50 -12.93 23.43 -15.01
C HIS A 50 -14.02 24.50 -14.83
N GLN A 51 -14.76 24.84 -15.89
CA GLN A 51 -15.88 25.79 -15.84
C GLN A 51 -16.99 25.30 -14.91
N LEU A 52 -17.37 24.02 -15.02
CA LEU A 52 -18.39 23.44 -14.14
C LEU A 52 -17.92 23.44 -12.68
N TYR A 53 -16.68 23.01 -12.43
CA TYR A 53 -16.07 23.03 -11.10
C TYR A 53 -16.10 24.43 -10.48
N THR A 54 -15.62 25.43 -11.22
CA THR A 54 -15.58 26.83 -10.78
C THR A 54 -16.97 27.39 -10.51
N LYS A 55 -17.95 27.04 -11.36
CA LYS A 55 -19.33 27.45 -11.19
C LYS A 55 -19.94 26.86 -9.92
N ILE A 56 -19.70 25.58 -9.64
CA ILE A 56 -20.15 24.94 -8.41
C ILE A 56 -19.50 25.61 -7.19
N GLN A 57 -18.18 25.85 -7.21
CA GLN A 57 -17.51 26.48 -6.07
C GLN A 57 -18.03 27.88 -5.74
N ASN A 58 -18.35 28.68 -6.76
CA ASN A 58 -18.72 30.09 -6.58
C ASN A 58 -20.22 30.34 -6.44
N GLU A 59 -21.06 29.49 -7.04
CA GLU A 59 -22.52 29.73 -7.16
C GLU A 59 -23.37 28.70 -6.41
N TYR A 60 -22.78 27.66 -5.81
CA TYR A 60 -23.55 26.72 -5.00
C TYR A 60 -24.06 27.38 -3.71
N TYR A 61 -25.25 27.00 -3.27
CA TYR A 61 -25.96 27.67 -2.17
C TYR A 61 -25.31 27.44 -0.78
N GLN A 62 -24.32 26.55 -0.70
CA GLN A 62 -23.54 26.21 0.48
C GLN A 62 -22.04 26.19 0.15
N GLU A 63 -21.21 26.26 1.19
CA GLU A 63 -19.79 26.02 1.04
C GLU A 63 -19.53 24.59 0.56
N VAL A 64 -18.65 24.44 -0.43
CA VAL A 64 -18.36 23.16 -1.08
C VAL A 64 -16.94 22.73 -0.75
N ASN A 65 -16.77 21.48 -0.33
CA ASN A 65 -15.46 20.86 -0.16
C ASN A 65 -14.87 20.52 -1.55
N SER A 66 -13.75 21.16 -1.87
CA SER A 66 -13.03 20.98 -3.14
C SER A 66 -12.56 19.53 -3.36
N ASP A 67 -12.11 18.86 -2.31
CA ASP A 67 -11.58 17.49 -2.39
C ASP A 67 -12.70 16.52 -2.79
N LEU A 68 -13.90 16.68 -2.24
CA LEU A 68 -15.06 15.87 -2.60
C LEU A 68 -15.48 16.05 -4.07
N LEU A 69 -15.39 17.28 -4.60
CA LEU A 69 -15.70 17.53 -6.02
C LEU A 69 -14.68 16.87 -6.94
N ILE A 70 -13.39 16.96 -6.61
CA ILE A 70 -12.31 16.36 -7.40
C ILE A 70 -12.43 14.84 -7.36
N GLU A 71 -12.62 14.23 -6.19
CA GLU A 71 -12.83 12.78 -6.06
C GLU A 71 -14.06 12.32 -6.84
N GLY A 72 -15.16 13.06 -6.78
CA GLY A 72 -16.37 12.76 -7.56
C GLY A 72 -16.15 12.83 -9.07
N ALA A 73 -15.38 13.82 -9.55
CA ALA A 73 -15.04 13.95 -10.96
C ALA A 73 -14.16 12.79 -11.45
N LEU A 74 -13.12 12.45 -10.68
CA LEU A 74 -12.22 11.33 -10.99
C LEU A 74 -12.96 10.00 -11.02
N LYS A 75 -13.81 9.75 -10.01
CA LYS A 75 -14.66 8.56 -9.95
C LYS A 75 -15.64 8.49 -11.13
N GLY A 76 -16.30 9.60 -11.46
CA GLY A 76 -17.24 9.67 -12.57
C GLY A 76 -16.58 9.37 -13.92
N MET A 77 -15.33 9.79 -14.12
CA MET A 77 -14.56 9.44 -15.31
C MET A 77 -14.28 7.94 -15.40
N THR A 78 -13.87 7.30 -14.30
CA THR A 78 -13.65 5.84 -14.31
C THR A 78 -14.95 5.06 -14.49
N ASP A 79 -16.04 5.47 -13.83
CA ASP A 79 -17.36 4.84 -13.96
C ASP A 79 -17.88 4.90 -15.41
N SER A 80 -17.53 5.96 -16.16
CA SER A 80 -17.97 6.18 -17.55
C SER A 80 -17.45 5.13 -18.55
N LEU A 81 -16.39 4.39 -18.17
CA LEU A 81 -15.85 3.30 -18.98
C LEU A 81 -16.73 2.05 -18.96
N ALA A 82 -17.69 1.97 -18.02
CA ALA A 82 -18.56 0.81 -17.81
C ALA A 82 -17.81 -0.52 -17.67
N ASP A 83 -16.54 -0.44 -17.26
CA ASP A 83 -15.70 -1.59 -16.95
C ASP A 83 -15.70 -1.80 -15.42
N PRO A 84 -16.26 -2.92 -14.91
CA PRO A 84 -16.33 -3.16 -13.48
C PRO A 84 -14.95 -3.32 -12.81
N TYR A 85 -13.88 -3.48 -13.59
CA TYR A 85 -12.51 -3.61 -13.08
C TYR A 85 -11.72 -2.30 -13.10
N THR A 86 -12.20 -1.26 -13.79
CA THR A 86 -11.57 0.05 -13.80
C THR A 86 -12.23 0.95 -12.77
N SER A 87 -11.46 1.38 -11.77
CA SER A 87 -11.96 2.27 -10.72
C SER A 87 -10.88 3.27 -10.28
N TYR A 88 -11.32 4.43 -9.81
CA TYR A 88 -10.48 5.38 -9.10
C TYR A 88 -10.48 5.03 -7.61
N LEU A 89 -9.28 4.90 -7.03
CA LEU A 89 -9.07 4.78 -5.59
C LEU A 89 -8.53 6.11 -5.07
N ASN A 90 -9.22 6.71 -4.11
CA ASN A 90 -8.66 7.84 -3.36
C ASN A 90 -7.54 7.35 -2.42
N GLN A 91 -6.89 8.28 -1.72
CA GLN A 91 -5.71 7.96 -0.91
C GLN A 91 -5.97 6.88 0.15
N GLU A 92 -7.10 6.97 0.86
CA GLU A 92 -7.48 6.00 1.89
C GLU A 92 -7.78 4.62 1.28
N ALA A 93 -8.57 4.57 0.20
CA ALA A 93 -8.88 3.33 -0.49
C ALA A 93 -7.63 2.67 -1.09
N ALA A 94 -6.71 3.46 -1.65
CA ALA A 94 -5.44 2.97 -2.19
C ALA A 94 -4.52 2.40 -1.08
N ALA A 95 -4.45 3.05 0.08
CA ALA A 95 -3.69 2.55 1.22
C ALA A 95 -4.30 1.24 1.78
N SER A 96 -5.62 1.17 1.88
CA SER A 96 -6.34 -0.04 2.29
C SER A 96 -6.15 -1.20 1.31
N PHE A 97 -6.22 -0.92 0.00
CA PHE A 97 -5.98 -1.89 -1.06
C PHE A 97 -4.55 -2.43 -1.00
N THR A 98 -3.56 -1.55 -0.84
CA THR A 98 -2.14 -1.93 -0.74
C THR A 98 -1.88 -2.82 0.47
N THR A 99 -2.42 -2.45 1.64
CA THR A 99 -2.33 -3.25 2.88
C THR A 99 -3.00 -4.62 2.73
N SER A 100 -4.16 -4.68 2.05
CA SER A 100 -4.85 -5.94 1.80
C SER A 100 -4.05 -6.86 0.85
N LEU A 101 -3.36 -6.27 -0.13
CA LEU A 101 -2.57 -7.00 -1.12
C LEU A 101 -1.25 -7.52 -0.52
N SER A 102 -0.56 -6.70 0.28
CA SER A 102 0.71 -7.09 0.92
C SER A 102 0.57 -8.31 1.82
N GLY A 103 -0.61 -8.52 2.42
CA GLY A 103 -0.80 -9.54 3.47
C GLY A 103 -0.06 -9.17 4.75
N GLU A 104 0.26 -7.89 4.92
CA GLU A 104 1.05 -7.39 6.03
C GLU A 104 0.27 -6.28 6.73
N PHE A 105 0.18 -6.35 8.05
CA PHE A 105 -0.33 -5.24 8.85
C PHE A 105 0.69 -4.82 9.90
N GLU A 106 0.81 -3.53 10.13
CA GLU A 106 1.65 -2.99 11.21
C GLU A 106 0.89 -3.00 12.53
N GLY A 107 1.50 -3.58 13.55
CA GLY A 107 0.92 -3.68 14.88
C GLY A 107 1.70 -4.63 15.76
N ILE A 108 1.00 -5.30 16.66
CA ILE A 108 1.62 -6.22 17.63
C ILE A 108 1.41 -7.69 17.30
N GLY A 109 0.45 -8.04 16.42
CA GLY A 109 0.18 -9.43 16.04
C GLY A 109 -0.70 -10.20 17.02
N ALA A 110 -1.64 -9.52 17.68
CA ALA A 110 -2.65 -10.11 18.55
C ALA A 110 -4.06 -9.84 18.00
N THR A 111 -4.92 -10.85 18.07
CA THR A 111 -6.36 -10.73 17.76
C THR A 111 -7.10 -10.44 19.05
N LEU A 112 -7.93 -9.40 19.05
CA LEU A 112 -8.69 -8.97 20.22
C LEU A 112 -10.19 -9.22 20.03
N GLN A 113 -10.87 -9.52 21.13
CA GLN A 113 -12.32 -9.55 21.25
C GLN A 113 -12.75 -8.73 22.47
N LEU A 114 -14.02 -8.33 22.54
CA LEU A 114 -14.57 -7.72 23.76
C LEU A 114 -15.20 -8.81 24.64
N VAL A 115 -14.79 -8.86 25.90
CA VAL A 115 -15.39 -9.69 26.96
C VAL A 115 -15.64 -8.78 28.15
N ASP A 116 -16.89 -8.71 28.61
CA ASP A 116 -17.30 -7.87 29.77
C ASP A 116 -16.81 -6.40 29.67
N ASP A 117 -16.98 -5.80 28.49
CA ASP A 117 -16.55 -4.43 28.14
C ASP A 117 -15.04 -4.18 28.25
N LEU A 118 -14.22 -5.24 28.28
CA LEU A 118 -12.78 -5.19 28.24
C LEU A 118 -12.24 -5.90 27.00
N PRO A 119 -11.22 -5.35 26.33
CA PRO A 119 -10.51 -6.05 25.27
C PRO A 119 -9.72 -7.22 25.86
N GLU A 120 -9.88 -8.39 25.26
CA GLU A 120 -9.21 -9.63 25.62
C GLU A 120 -8.54 -10.24 24.39
N VAL A 121 -7.36 -10.84 24.56
CA VAL A 121 -6.69 -11.59 23.51
C VAL A 121 -7.50 -12.85 23.18
N ALA A 122 -8.10 -12.88 21.99
CA ALA A 122 -9.09 -13.87 21.57
C ALA A 122 -8.49 -15.26 21.25
N GLN A 123 -7.25 -15.27 20.76
CA GLN A 123 -6.51 -16.48 20.38
C GLN A 123 -5.02 -16.27 20.62
N SER A 124 -4.23 -17.34 20.59
CA SER A 124 -2.76 -17.24 20.70
C SER A 124 -2.22 -16.19 19.72
N PRO A 125 -1.34 -15.27 20.16
CA PRO A 125 -0.69 -14.33 19.27
C PRO A 125 -0.02 -15.01 18.08
N VAL A 126 0.10 -14.31 16.97
CA VAL A 126 0.72 -14.84 15.75
C VAL A 126 2.15 -15.28 16.07
N LYS A 127 2.55 -16.47 15.58
CA LYS A 127 3.89 -17.02 15.82
C LYS A 127 4.96 -16.04 15.31
N ASN A 128 6.02 -15.86 16.09
CA ASN A 128 7.11 -14.89 15.90
C ASN A 128 6.69 -13.40 15.91
N SER A 129 5.44 -13.07 16.21
CA SER A 129 4.99 -11.68 16.33
C SER A 129 5.57 -10.97 17.56
N PRO A 130 5.59 -9.62 17.58
CA PRO A 130 5.92 -8.86 18.77
C PRO A 130 5.10 -9.23 20.00
N ALA A 131 3.79 -9.49 19.86
CA ALA A 131 2.91 -9.90 20.95
C ALA A 131 3.31 -11.25 21.55
N GLU A 132 3.65 -12.24 20.71
CA GLU A 132 4.16 -13.52 21.20
C GLU A 132 5.50 -13.34 21.93
N LYS A 133 6.43 -12.59 21.32
CA LYS A 133 7.76 -12.30 21.89
C LYS A 133 7.70 -11.52 23.19
N SER A 134 6.70 -10.65 23.37
CA SER A 134 6.46 -9.92 24.61
C SER A 134 5.76 -10.77 25.68
N GLY A 135 5.39 -12.01 25.35
CA GLY A 135 4.77 -12.96 26.27
C GLY A 135 3.27 -12.75 26.49
N LEU A 136 2.58 -12.05 25.59
CA LEU A 136 1.11 -12.01 25.58
C LEU A 136 0.55 -13.42 25.32
N LYS A 137 -0.60 -13.71 25.91
CA LYS A 137 -1.26 -15.00 25.83
C LYS A 137 -2.76 -14.81 25.58
N VAL A 138 -3.38 -15.87 25.06
CA VAL A 138 -4.84 -15.96 25.01
C VAL A 138 -5.45 -15.69 26.39
N HIS A 139 -6.57 -14.97 26.42
CA HIS A 139 -7.29 -14.52 27.61
C HIS A 139 -6.60 -13.43 28.46
N ASP A 140 -5.49 -12.84 27.99
CA ASP A 140 -4.99 -11.61 28.62
C ASP A 140 -5.98 -10.46 28.38
N GLN A 141 -6.44 -9.83 29.47
CA GLN A 141 -7.32 -8.66 29.40
C GLN A 141 -6.47 -7.39 29.37
N ILE A 142 -6.65 -6.53 28.38
CA ILE A 142 -5.90 -5.27 28.26
C ILE A 142 -6.67 -4.19 29.01
N LEU A 143 -6.17 -3.76 30.17
CA LEU A 143 -6.79 -2.74 31.01
C LEU A 143 -6.46 -1.32 30.54
N GLN A 144 -5.23 -1.11 30.05
CA GLN A 144 -4.76 0.18 29.55
C GLN A 144 -3.85 0.04 28.35
N VAL A 145 -3.86 1.04 27.48
CA VAL A 145 -2.94 1.23 26.35
C VAL A 145 -2.32 2.62 26.48
N ASP A 146 -0.99 2.70 26.64
CA ASP A 146 -0.23 3.93 26.89
C ASP A 146 -0.86 4.81 28.00
N GLY A 147 -1.29 4.16 29.08
CA GLY A 147 -1.92 4.81 30.24
C GLY A 147 -3.40 5.19 30.07
N ARG A 148 -4.00 4.93 28.90
CA ARG A 148 -5.43 5.16 28.65
C ARG A 148 -6.24 3.91 28.99
N ALA A 149 -7.27 4.06 29.83
CA ALA A 149 -8.17 2.96 30.15
C ALA A 149 -8.95 2.51 28.91
N THR A 150 -9.07 1.20 28.74
CA THR A 150 -9.76 0.57 27.59
C THR A 150 -11.23 0.27 27.88
N LYS A 151 -11.62 0.16 29.15
CA LYS A 151 -12.95 -0.30 29.56
C LYS A 151 -14.06 0.58 28.97
N GLY A 152 -15.02 -0.05 28.31
CA GLY A 152 -16.19 0.62 27.74
C GLY A 152 -15.92 1.40 26.44
N LEU A 153 -14.68 1.37 25.92
CA LEU A 153 -14.38 1.91 24.60
C LEU A 153 -14.76 0.89 23.50
N PRO A 154 -15.16 1.36 22.31
CA PRO A 154 -15.30 0.51 21.14
C PRO A 154 -13.99 -0.23 20.82
N LEU A 155 -14.10 -1.51 20.42
CA LEU A 155 -12.92 -2.33 20.08
C LEU A 155 -12.06 -1.69 18.99
N SER A 156 -12.70 -1.07 17.99
CA SER A 156 -12.01 -0.37 16.89
C SER A 156 -11.12 0.77 17.38
N GLU A 157 -11.59 1.53 18.37
CA GLU A 157 -10.84 2.63 18.98
C GLU A 157 -9.64 2.09 19.77
N ILE A 158 -9.84 1.03 20.56
CA ILE A 158 -8.74 0.36 21.29
C ILE A 158 -7.68 -0.16 20.31
N VAL A 159 -8.11 -0.83 19.23
CA VAL A 159 -7.21 -1.34 18.18
C VAL A 159 -6.42 -0.19 17.54
N SER A 160 -7.03 0.98 17.34
CA SER A 160 -6.35 2.16 16.80
C SER A 160 -5.19 2.66 17.68
N PHE A 161 -5.29 2.51 19.00
CA PHE A 161 -4.22 2.90 19.94
C PHE A 161 -3.06 1.89 19.93
N ILE A 162 -3.40 0.60 19.73
CA ILE A 162 -2.43 -0.49 19.71
C ILE A 162 -1.66 -0.52 18.39
N ARG A 163 -2.32 -0.22 17.27
CA ARG A 163 -1.67 -0.03 15.96
C ARG A 163 -0.81 1.23 15.95
N GLY A 164 0.14 1.27 15.03
CA GLY A 164 1.10 2.36 14.89
C GLY A 164 2.30 1.91 14.07
N GLU A 165 3.17 2.87 13.76
CA GLU A 165 4.30 2.64 12.85
C GLU A 165 5.26 1.59 13.39
N LYS A 166 5.80 0.77 12.48
CA LYS A 166 6.90 -0.16 12.75
C LYS A 166 8.02 0.49 13.57
N GLY A 167 8.52 -0.21 14.58
CA GLY A 167 9.62 0.21 15.43
C GLY A 167 9.23 1.13 16.57
N THR A 168 8.00 1.65 16.60
CA THR A 168 7.47 2.35 17.77
C THR A 168 7.05 1.36 18.85
N SER A 169 7.04 1.78 20.12
CA SER A 169 6.59 0.94 21.23
C SER A 169 5.16 1.31 21.65
N VAL A 170 4.42 0.32 22.13
CA VAL A 170 3.16 0.49 22.87
C VAL A 170 3.30 -0.14 24.24
N GLN A 171 2.80 0.55 25.27
CA GLN A 171 2.75 0.04 26.63
C GLN A 171 1.35 -0.48 26.93
N LEU A 172 1.23 -1.78 27.20
CA LEU A 172 -0.02 -2.40 27.61
C LEU A 172 0.03 -2.66 29.11
N GLN A 173 -1.05 -2.37 29.83
CA GLN A 173 -1.28 -2.92 31.16
C GLN A 173 -2.27 -4.07 31.01
N ILE A 174 -1.85 -5.28 31.33
CA ILE A 174 -2.68 -6.47 31.18
C ILE A 174 -3.03 -7.10 32.52
N LYS A 175 -4.17 -7.77 32.56
CA LYS A 175 -4.58 -8.66 33.63
C LYS A 175 -4.58 -10.10 33.10
N ARG A 176 -3.83 -10.97 33.79
CA ARG A 176 -3.79 -12.40 33.55
C ARG A 176 -4.14 -13.12 34.83
N ALA A 177 -5.28 -13.81 34.84
CA ALA A 177 -5.87 -14.33 36.08
C ALA A 177 -5.97 -13.21 37.14
N ASP A 178 -5.25 -13.31 38.25
CA ASP A 178 -5.28 -12.31 39.33
C ASP A 178 -4.09 -11.33 39.31
N GLU A 179 -3.15 -11.49 38.36
CA GLU A 179 -1.97 -10.64 38.25
C GLU A 179 -2.20 -9.50 37.25
N ILE A 180 -1.76 -8.29 37.63
CA ILE A 180 -1.77 -7.11 36.77
C ILE A 180 -0.33 -6.66 36.60
N PHE A 181 0.10 -6.51 35.36
CA PHE A 181 1.46 -6.07 35.03
C PHE A 181 1.53 -5.41 33.65
N ASP A 182 2.63 -4.70 33.44
CA ASP A 182 2.87 -3.94 32.23
C ASP A 182 3.70 -4.76 31.22
N VAL A 183 3.30 -4.71 29.95
CA VAL A 183 3.98 -5.36 28.82
C VAL A 183 4.27 -4.32 27.76
N ALA A 184 5.55 -4.05 27.52
CA ALA A 184 5.98 -3.21 26.41
C ALA A 184 6.09 -4.06 25.14
N VAL A 185 5.47 -3.60 24.05
CA VAL A 185 5.50 -4.29 22.77
C VAL A 185 6.02 -3.34 21.70
N VAL A 186 7.08 -3.73 21.00
CA VAL A 186 7.61 -2.97 19.86
C VAL A 186 6.85 -3.39 18.61
N ARG A 187 6.13 -2.44 17.99
CA ARG A 187 5.35 -2.69 16.79
C ARG A 187 6.24 -3.15 15.65
N ASP A 188 5.76 -4.12 14.88
CA ASP A 188 6.43 -4.59 13.69
C ASP A 188 5.39 -4.90 12.61
N VAL A 189 5.89 -5.19 11.43
CA VAL A 189 5.11 -5.80 10.36
C VAL A 189 4.78 -7.22 10.78
N ILE A 190 3.49 -7.52 10.87
CA ILE A 190 3.01 -8.86 11.21
C ILE A 190 2.70 -9.59 9.91
N PRO A 191 3.41 -10.68 9.61
CA PRO A 191 3.08 -11.49 8.45
C PRO A 191 1.73 -12.16 8.69
N VAL A 192 0.80 -11.97 7.75
CA VAL A 192 -0.36 -12.85 7.63
C VAL A 192 0.05 -13.97 6.69
N TYR A 193 0.21 -15.16 7.24
CA TYR A 193 0.52 -16.33 6.43
C TYR A 193 -0.59 -16.57 5.42
N SER A 194 -0.17 -16.69 4.17
CA SER A 194 -1.00 -17.00 3.02
C SER A 194 -1.06 -18.50 2.73
N VAL A 195 -0.17 -19.28 3.33
CA VAL A 195 -0.08 -20.73 3.17
C VAL A 195 -0.24 -21.46 4.50
N TYR A 196 -1.14 -22.44 4.53
CA TYR A 196 -1.35 -23.36 5.64
C TYR A 196 -1.19 -24.79 5.13
N GLY A 197 -0.68 -25.70 5.96
CA GLY A 197 -0.54 -27.08 5.52
C GLY A 197 -0.45 -28.11 6.64
N GLN A 198 -0.80 -29.34 6.28
CA GLN A 198 -0.80 -30.51 7.16
C GLN A 198 -0.77 -31.79 6.32
N LEU A 199 -0.40 -32.92 6.94
CA LEU A 199 -0.64 -34.23 6.32
C LEU A 199 -2.14 -34.56 6.34
N ALA A 200 -2.63 -35.19 5.27
CA ALA A 200 -4.03 -35.60 5.20
C ALA A 200 -4.34 -36.65 6.28
N SER A 201 -5.42 -36.45 7.04
CA SER A 201 -5.80 -37.31 8.16
C SER A 201 -6.02 -38.78 7.76
N GLU A 202 -6.51 -39.02 6.53
CA GLU A 202 -6.76 -40.36 6.01
C GLU A 202 -5.55 -40.99 5.32
N ASN A 203 -4.57 -40.19 4.90
CA ASN A 203 -3.37 -40.65 4.24
C ASN A 203 -2.19 -39.70 4.44
N SER A 204 -1.28 -40.07 5.34
CA SER A 204 -0.11 -39.27 5.69
C SER A 204 0.91 -39.10 4.56
N THR A 205 0.75 -39.77 3.41
CA THR A 205 1.61 -39.53 2.24
C THR A 205 1.14 -38.33 1.41
N ILE A 206 -0.01 -37.72 1.72
CA ILE A 206 -0.56 -36.56 1.01
C ILE A 206 -0.36 -35.32 1.88
N GLY A 207 0.45 -34.37 1.42
CA GLY A 207 0.49 -33.01 1.99
C GLY A 207 -0.69 -32.19 1.47
N GLN A 208 -1.57 -31.77 2.35
CA GLN A 208 -2.64 -30.82 2.05
C GLN A 208 -2.13 -29.43 2.36
N ILE A 209 -2.12 -28.56 1.35
CA ILE A 209 -1.68 -27.18 1.45
C ILE A 209 -2.84 -26.30 0.99
N GLU A 210 -3.26 -25.37 1.83
CA GLU A 210 -4.23 -24.34 1.52
C GLU A 210 -3.49 -23.02 1.26
N ILE A 211 -3.82 -22.35 0.16
CA ILE A 211 -3.29 -21.01 -0.16
C ILE A 211 -4.48 -20.06 -0.25
N VAL A 212 -4.60 -19.17 0.75
CA VAL A 212 -5.79 -18.31 0.91
C VAL A 212 -5.76 -17.06 0.02
N ASN A 213 -4.57 -16.59 -0.34
CA ASN A 213 -4.32 -15.47 -1.27
C ASN A 213 -2.87 -15.52 -1.79
N PHE A 214 -2.52 -14.67 -2.77
CA PHE A 214 -1.13 -14.51 -3.23
C PHE A 214 -0.52 -13.21 -2.70
N SER A 215 -0.09 -13.22 -1.44
CA SER A 215 0.60 -12.11 -0.77
C SER A 215 2.11 -12.12 -1.03
N GLN A 216 2.82 -11.08 -0.60
CA GLN A 216 4.21 -10.82 -0.98
C GLN A 216 5.19 -11.97 -0.71
N ASN A 217 4.89 -12.84 0.27
CA ASN A 217 5.75 -13.94 0.69
C ASN A 217 5.20 -15.35 0.34
N THR A 218 4.07 -15.47 -0.37
CA THR A 218 3.38 -16.75 -0.60
C THR A 218 4.26 -17.81 -1.25
N ALA A 219 5.11 -17.43 -2.20
CA ALA A 219 6.01 -18.39 -2.85
C ALA A 219 7.03 -18.98 -1.86
N LEU A 220 7.56 -18.15 -0.95
CA LEU A 220 8.48 -18.62 0.08
C LEU A 220 7.76 -19.54 1.08
N GLU A 221 6.60 -19.12 1.55
CA GLU A 221 5.77 -19.90 2.49
C GLU A 221 5.38 -21.26 1.91
N LEU A 222 5.01 -21.32 0.63
CA LEU A 222 4.72 -22.59 -0.06
C LEU A 222 5.94 -23.51 -0.10
N LYS A 223 7.10 -22.96 -0.44
CA LYS A 223 8.35 -23.73 -0.50
C LYS A 223 8.69 -24.31 0.88
N GLU A 224 8.64 -23.48 1.92
CA GLU A 224 8.93 -23.90 3.29
C GLU A 224 7.94 -24.98 3.77
N MET A 225 6.65 -24.82 3.51
CA MET A 225 5.61 -25.80 3.84
C MET A 225 5.81 -27.14 3.12
N ILE A 226 6.17 -27.11 1.83
CA ILE A 226 6.50 -28.32 1.06
C ILE A 226 7.72 -29.03 1.67
N GLU A 227 8.77 -28.28 2.01
CA GLU A 227 9.98 -28.83 2.63
C GLU A 227 9.71 -29.42 4.01
N GLU A 228 8.83 -28.82 4.80
CA GLU A 228 8.37 -29.30 6.10
C GLU A 228 7.60 -30.62 5.95
N LEU A 229 6.51 -30.63 5.16
CA LEU A 229 5.67 -31.82 5.00
C LEU A 229 6.40 -32.99 4.32
N ARG A 230 7.40 -32.71 3.45
CA ARG A 230 8.28 -33.77 2.91
C ARG A 230 9.06 -34.49 4.01
N LYS A 231 9.58 -33.75 5.00
CA LYS A 231 10.31 -34.36 6.13
C LYS A 231 9.39 -35.21 6.99
N GLU A 232 8.10 -34.91 7.01
CA GLU A 232 7.07 -35.67 7.72
C GLU A 232 6.53 -36.88 6.93
N GLY A 233 6.91 -37.04 5.66
CA GLY A 233 6.59 -38.21 4.84
C GLY A 233 5.64 -37.95 3.66
N ALA A 234 5.28 -36.70 3.37
CA ALA A 234 4.49 -36.37 2.19
C ALA A 234 5.23 -36.70 0.88
N THR A 235 4.57 -37.44 -0.01
CA THR A 235 5.06 -37.78 -1.36
C THR A 235 4.13 -37.26 -2.47
N SER A 236 2.92 -36.85 -2.10
CA SER A 236 1.89 -36.33 -3.01
C SER A 236 1.30 -35.04 -2.43
N TRP A 237 0.75 -34.18 -3.29
CA TRP A 237 0.29 -32.84 -2.90
C TRP A 237 -1.17 -32.62 -3.30
N LEU A 238 -1.94 -32.04 -2.37
CA LEU A 238 -3.22 -31.41 -2.66
C LEU A 238 -3.04 -29.93 -2.37
N ILE A 239 -3.10 -29.11 -3.42
CA ILE A 239 -3.06 -27.65 -3.28
C ILE A 239 -4.48 -27.11 -3.42
N ASP A 240 -5.01 -26.57 -2.33
CA ASP A 240 -6.33 -25.97 -2.25
C ASP A 240 -6.23 -24.46 -2.52
N LEU A 241 -6.81 -24.05 -3.64
CA LEU A 241 -6.95 -22.65 -4.07
C LEU A 241 -8.40 -22.17 -3.99
N ARG A 242 -9.30 -22.94 -3.36
CA ARG A 242 -10.71 -22.53 -3.25
C ARG A 242 -10.79 -21.27 -2.40
N GLN A 243 -11.69 -20.36 -2.79
CA GLN A 243 -11.90 -19.06 -2.12
C GLN A 243 -10.67 -18.13 -2.13
N ASN A 244 -9.61 -18.45 -2.88
CA ASN A 244 -8.48 -17.57 -3.11
C ASN A 244 -8.85 -16.52 -4.19
N PRO A 245 -8.91 -15.21 -3.84
CA PRO A 245 -9.32 -14.16 -4.77
C PRO A 245 -8.21 -13.71 -5.72
N GLY A 246 -7.00 -14.26 -5.58
CA GLY A 246 -5.81 -13.85 -6.32
C GLY A 246 -4.81 -13.08 -5.44
N GLY A 247 -4.05 -12.18 -6.07
CA GLY A 247 -3.00 -11.39 -5.43
C GLY A 247 -1.87 -11.06 -6.40
N TYR A 248 -0.65 -11.02 -5.93
CA TYR A 248 0.53 -10.70 -6.73
C TYR A 248 0.85 -11.78 -7.77
N LEU A 249 0.90 -11.37 -9.03
CA LEU A 249 1.21 -12.27 -10.16
C LEU A 249 2.63 -12.86 -10.06
N ASP A 250 3.62 -12.09 -9.60
CA ASP A 250 5.01 -12.57 -9.48
C ASP A 250 5.14 -13.72 -8.47
N GLN A 251 4.24 -13.80 -7.49
CA GLN A 251 4.19 -14.89 -6.53
C GLN A 251 3.64 -16.15 -7.18
N VAL A 252 2.56 -16.01 -7.96
CA VAL A 252 1.99 -17.11 -8.75
C VAL A 252 3.02 -17.66 -9.74
N GLU A 253 3.76 -16.78 -10.43
CA GLU A 253 4.84 -17.17 -11.34
C GLU A 253 5.89 -18.02 -10.63
N LYS A 254 6.45 -17.52 -9.51
CA LYS A 254 7.45 -18.26 -8.71
C LYS A 254 6.93 -19.59 -8.21
N MET A 255 5.66 -19.66 -7.79
CA MET A 255 5.03 -20.89 -7.31
C MET A 255 4.85 -21.89 -8.45
N ALA A 256 4.35 -21.45 -9.60
CA ALA A 256 4.15 -22.31 -10.77
C ALA A 256 5.47 -22.91 -11.28
N SER A 257 6.56 -22.12 -11.29
CA SER A 257 7.92 -22.60 -11.63
C SER A 257 8.42 -23.74 -10.73
N MET A 258 7.85 -23.96 -9.54
CA MET A 258 8.23 -25.09 -8.68
C MET A 258 7.69 -26.44 -9.19
N PHE A 259 6.70 -26.42 -10.08
CA PHE A 259 5.95 -27.60 -10.51
C PHE A 259 6.03 -27.86 -12.03
N LEU A 260 6.36 -26.85 -12.83
CA LEU A 260 6.44 -26.94 -14.29
C LEU A 260 7.84 -27.31 -14.77
N GLU A 261 7.94 -27.86 -15.98
CA GLU A 261 9.23 -28.14 -16.61
C GLU A 261 9.87 -26.85 -17.15
N ASP A 262 11.21 -26.80 -17.14
CA ASP A 262 11.98 -25.65 -17.66
C ASP A 262 11.50 -25.25 -19.07
N GLY A 263 11.13 -23.98 -19.24
CA GLY A 263 10.67 -23.43 -20.51
C GLY A 263 9.18 -23.61 -20.80
N GLU A 264 8.39 -24.23 -19.92
CA GLU A 264 6.93 -24.22 -20.03
C GLU A 264 6.36 -22.81 -19.77
N LYS A 265 5.39 -22.41 -20.59
CA LYS A 265 4.79 -21.06 -20.48
C LYS A 265 3.87 -20.98 -19.26
N ILE A 266 4.10 -19.97 -18.43
CA ILE A 266 3.29 -19.65 -17.25
C ILE A 266 2.21 -18.61 -17.59
N VAL A 267 2.63 -17.44 -18.11
CA VAL A 267 1.72 -16.33 -18.42
C VAL A 267 2.18 -15.59 -19.67
N GLN A 268 1.22 -14.99 -20.38
CA GLN A 268 1.45 -14.17 -21.57
C GLN A 268 0.71 -12.83 -21.42
N PHE A 269 1.41 -11.74 -21.68
CA PHE A 269 0.85 -10.38 -21.67
C PHE A 269 0.56 -9.93 -23.10
N SER A 270 -0.62 -9.36 -23.32
CA SER A 270 -1.04 -8.82 -24.62
C SER A 270 -1.66 -7.44 -24.45
N LEU A 271 -1.42 -6.55 -25.42
CA LEU A 271 -2.12 -5.28 -25.54
C LEU A 271 -2.87 -5.26 -26.88
N LYS A 272 -4.20 -5.26 -26.81
CA LYS A 272 -5.06 -5.53 -27.97
C LYS A 272 -4.63 -6.86 -28.61
N ASP A 273 -4.24 -6.84 -29.87
CA ASP A 273 -3.88 -8.04 -30.63
C ASP A 273 -2.36 -8.31 -30.65
N GLN A 274 -1.56 -7.56 -29.87
CA GLN A 274 -0.11 -7.70 -29.85
C GLN A 274 0.38 -8.35 -28.55
N ILE A 275 1.17 -9.41 -28.67
CA ILE A 275 1.88 -10.03 -27.53
C ILE A 275 3.02 -9.08 -27.10
N LEU A 276 3.04 -8.73 -25.82
CA LEU A 276 4.04 -7.87 -25.20
C LEU A 276 5.17 -8.67 -24.54
N GLY A 277 4.88 -9.86 -24.02
CA GLY A 277 5.87 -10.69 -23.34
C GLY A 277 5.26 -11.94 -22.73
N GLU A 278 6.12 -12.84 -22.30
CA GLU A 278 5.76 -14.12 -21.69
C GLU A 278 6.70 -14.41 -20.52
N VAL A 279 6.17 -15.09 -19.51
CA VAL A 279 6.96 -15.68 -18.43
C VAL A 279 6.88 -17.19 -18.58
N VAL A 280 8.04 -17.83 -18.50
CA VAL A 280 8.23 -19.28 -18.59
C VAL A 280 8.87 -19.78 -17.29
N ALA A 281 8.67 -21.05 -16.98
CA ALA A 281 9.25 -21.73 -15.83
C ALA A 281 10.78 -21.83 -15.92
#